data_AF-F5GVT7-F1
#
_entry.id   AF-F5GVT7-F1
#
_cell.length_a   1.000
_cell.length_b   1.000
_cell.length_c   1.000
_cell.angle_alpha   90.00
_cell.angle_beta   90.00
_cell.angle_gamma   90.00
#
_symmetry.space_group_name_H-M   'P 1'
#
loop_
_entity.id
_entity.type
_entity.pdbx_description
1 polymer ?
#
loop_
_entity_poly.entity_id
_entity_poly.type
_entity_poly.pdbx_seq_one_letter_code
_entity_poly.pdbx_strand_id
1 'polypeptide(L)'
;LCLLGVGALLLVAKAMYLGGVYDTWAPGGGDVRLITTPTLNPIVIFGYVFRSPFGGDGWVVSVNNMEDLVGGHIWVGVLCLTGGFWHIFTKPFAWARRAFVWSGEAYLSYSLAAICLMGFTAALYAWYNNTAYPSELYGPTGPEASQSQAFTFLVRDQRLGANVSSAQGPTGLGKYLMRSPSGEIIFGGETMRFWDLRAPWVEPLRGPNGLDINKIKNDIQPWQERRAAEYMTHAPLGSLNSVGGVATEINS
;
A
#
# COMPACT_ATOMS: atom_id res chain seq x y z
N LEU A 1 1.36 12.05 25.26
CA LEU A 1 2.56 11.78 24.42
C LEU A 1 3.34 10.58 24.92
N CYS A 2 3.87 10.56 26.16
CA CYS A 2 4.67 9.41 26.64
C CYS A 2 3.96 8.05 26.51
N LEU A 3 2.68 7.97 26.90
CA LEU A 3 1.88 6.75 26.75
C LEU A 3 1.75 6.29 25.29
N LEU A 4 1.56 7.22 24.35
CA LEU A 4 1.51 6.92 22.91
C LEU A 4 2.88 6.42 22.41
N GLY A 5 3.96 7.02 22.91
CA GLY A 5 5.32 6.59 22.59
C GLY A 5 5.59 5.15 23.04
N VAL A 6 5.16 4.79 24.26
CA VAL A 6 5.21 3.38 24.72
C VAL A 6 4.37 2.48 23.82
N GLY A 7 3.16 2.90 23.46
CA GLY A 7 2.29 2.14 22.53
C GLY A 7 2.96 1.86 21.18
N ALA A 8 3.61 2.84 20.57
CA ALA A 8 4.37 2.66 19.34
C ALA A 8 5.52 1.66 19.50
N LEU A 9 6.24 1.72 20.63
CA LEU A 9 7.34 0.79 20.92
C LEU A 9 6.86 -0.63 21.26
N LEU A 10 5.61 -0.82 21.69
CA LEU A 10 5.04 -2.16 21.85
C LEU A 10 4.89 -2.87 20.50
N LEU A 11 4.51 -2.16 19.44
CA LEU A 11 4.52 -2.73 18.08
C LEU A 11 5.95 -3.13 17.66
N VAL A 12 6.93 -2.27 17.93
CA VAL A 12 8.35 -2.57 17.67
C VAL A 12 8.77 -3.82 18.43
N ALA A 13 8.42 -3.92 19.71
CA ALA A 13 8.73 -5.10 20.52
C ALA A 13 8.08 -6.37 19.94
N LYS A 14 6.82 -6.29 19.47
CA LYS A 14 6.14 -7.39 18.80
C LYS A 14 6.89 -7.84 17.54
N ALA A 15 7.25 -6.89 16.68
CA ALA A 15 7.87 -7.16 15.39
C ALA A 15 9.32 -7.67 15.50
N MET A 16 10.09 -7.16 16.46
CA MET A 16 11.52 -7.49 16.59
C MET A 16 11.79 -8.67 17.53
N TYR A 17 10.99 -8.85 18.59
CA TYR A 17 11.34 -9.74 19.69
C TYR A 17 10.26 -10.75 20.06
N LEU A 18 8.98 -10.50 19.76
CA LEU A 18 7.86 -11.36 20.18
C LEU A 18 7.18 -12.05 18.98
N GLY A 19 7.93 -12.89 18.27
CA GLY A 19 7.38 -13.74 17.20
C GLY A 19 7.05 -13.03 15.89
N GLY A 20 7.40 -11.74 15.73
CA GLY A 20 7.38 -11.09 14.42
C GLY A 20 6.04 -10.48 14.00
N VAL A 21 5.95 -10.08 12.73
CA VAL A 21 4.73 -9.59 12.09
C VAL A 21 4.54 -10.31 10.76
N TYR A 22 3.30 -10.37 10.27
CA TYR A 22 3.03 -10.91 8.94
C TYR A 22 3.61 -9.98 7.88
N ASP A 23 4.44 -10.54 6.99
CA ASP A 23 4.98 -9.83 5.84
C ASP A 23 4.53 -10.50 4.55
N THR A 24 3.63 -9.85 3.81
CA THR A 24 3.17 -10.32 2.49
C THR A 24 4.32 -10.38 1.47
N TRP A 25 5.39 -9.61 1.68
CA TRP A 25 6.56 -9.52 0.83
C TRP A 25 7.68 -10.51 1.18
N ALA A 26 7.44 -11.41 2.14
CA ALA A 26 8.42 -12.42 2.50
C ALA A 26 8.85 -13.26 1.27
N PRO A 27 10.15 -13.53 1.09
CA PRO A 27 10.64 -14.32 -0.05
C PRO A 27 10.01 -15.72 -0.09
N GLY A 28 9.37 -16.06 -1.21
CA GLY A 28 8.68 -17.34 -1.39
C GLY A 28 7.18 -17.32 -1.06
N GLY A 29 6.65 -16.19 -0.59
CA GLY A 29 5.24 -16.00 -0.25
C GLY A 29 5.08 -15.43 1.16
N GLY A 30 3.95 -14.76 1.42
CA GLY A 30 3.72 -14.05 2.66
C GLY A 30 3.75 -14.96 3.90
N ASP A 31 4.53 -14.58 4.90
CA ASP A 31 4.74 -15.34 6.14
C ASP A 31 5.01 -14.41 7.33
N VAL A 32 4.89 -14.93 8.55
CA VAL A 32 5.27 -14.22 9.76
C VAL A 32 6.78 -14.24 9.90
N ARG A 33 7.40 -13.07 10.02
CA ARG A 33 8.85 -12.96 10.26
C ARG A 33 9.22 -11.92 11.29
N LEU A 34 10.37 -12.15 11.92
CA LEU A 34 11.01 -11.16 12.80
C LEU A 34 11.66 -10.06 11.95
N ILE A 35 11.55 -8.82 12.42
CA ILE A 35 12.20 -7.66 11.80
C ILE A 35 13.50 -7.40 12.56
N THR A 36 14.61 -7.96 12.08
CA THR A 36 15.90 -7.88 12.77
C THR A 36 16.69 -6.60 12.44
N THR A 37 16.43 -6.00 11.27
CA THR A 37 17.13 -4.81 10.77
C THR A 37 16.15 -3.69 10.41
N PRO A 38 15.44 -3.08 11.38
CA PRO A 38 14.53 -1.98 11.10
C PRO A 38 15.28 -0.76 10.54
N THR A 39 14.64 -0.01 9.64
CA THR A 39 15.26 1.16 9.02
C THR A 39 15.32 2.32 9.99
N LEU A 40 16.52 2.66 10.45
CA LEU A 40 16.74 3.81 11.34
C LEU A 40 17.23 5.06 10.60
N ASN A 41 17.59 4.94 9.32
CA ASN A 41 18.09 6.07 8.53
C ASN A 41 17.01 7.16 8.42
N PRO A 42 17.22 8.36 8.99
CA PRO A 42 16.20 9.42 9.00
C PRO A 42 15.87 9.93 7.60
N ILE A 43 16.80 9.84 6.65
CA ILE A 43 16.56 10.28 5.26
C ILE A 43 15.47 9.41 4.62
N VAL A 44 15.46 8.10 4.89
CA VAL A 44 14.41 7.20 4.39
C VAL A 44 13.09 7.48 5.11
N ILE A 45 13.11 7.45 6.45
CA ILE A 45 11.91 7.56 7.28
C ILE A 45 11.19 8.91 7.08
N PHE A 46 11.90 10.03 7.19
CA PHE A 46 11.29 11.35 6.96
C PHE A 46 11.10 11.64 5.46
N GLY A 47 11.81 10.94 4.58
CA GLY A 47 11.58 10.99 3.14
C GLY A 47 10.12 10.68 2.78
N TYR A 48 9.50 9.67 3.41
CA TYR A 48 8.07 9.37 3.23
C TYR A 48 7.15 10.55 3.57
N VAL A 49 7.46 11.32 4.62
CA VAL A 49 6.64 12.46 5.07
C VAL A 49 6.64 13.60 4.04
N PHE A 50 7.72 13.76 3.29
CA PHE A 50 7.88 14.82 2.28
C PHE A 50 7.60 14.37 0.85
N ARG A 51 7.20 13.10 0.63
CA ARG A 51 6.77 12.62 -0.69
C ARG A 51 5.47 13.30 -1.13
N SER A 52 5.33 13.44 -2.45
CA SER A 52 4.08 13.86 -3.07
C SER A 52 2.94 12.88 -2.73
N PRO A 53 1.72 13.37 -2.48
CA PRO A 53 0.55 12.51 -2.27
C PRO A 53 -0.09 12.02 -3.58
N PHE A 54 0.46 12.38 -4.75
CA PHE A 54 -0.07 11.99 -6.05
C PHE A 54 0.40 10.59 -6.50
N GLY A 55 -0.15 10.11 -7.62
CA GLY A 55 0.20 8.81 -8.22
C GLY A 55 1.70 8.66 -8.46
N GLY A 56 2.20 7.43 -8.37
CA GLY A 56 3.62 7.08 -8.39
C GLY A 56 4.37 7.30 -7.06
N ASP A 57 4.02 8.31 -6.26
CA ASP A 57 4.73 8.64 -5.01
C ASP A 57 3.99 8.21 -3.73
N GLY A 58 2.72 8.59 -3.58
CA GLY A 58 1.81 8.08 -2.55
C GLY A 58 2.09 8.48 -1.09
N TRP A 59 2.89 9.52 -0.82
CA TRP A 59 3.18 10.02 0.55
C TRP A 59 3.55 8.86 1.53
N VAL A 60 3.13 8.92 2.80
CA VAL A 60 3.34 7.85 3.78
C VAL A 60 2.55 6.58 3.47
N VAL A 61 1.57 6.61 2.56
CA VAL A 61 0.80 5.44 2.13
C VAL A 61 1.65 4.50 1.27
N SER A 62 2.78 4.97 0.75
CA SER A 62 3.70 4.19 -0.09
C SER A 62 4.68 3.27 0.65
N VAL A 63 4.61 3.18 1.98
CA VAL A 63 5.48 2.27 2.77
C VAL A 63 5.23 0.83 2.31
N ASN A 64 6.28 0.16 1.82
CA ASN A 64 6.15 -1.11 1.09
C ASN A 64 7.05 -2.23 1.61
N ASN A 65 7.57 -2.09 2.83
CA ASN A 65 8.32 -3.13 3.53
C ASN A 65 8.16 -2.97 5.05
N MET A 66 8.39 -4.05 5.80
CA MET A 66 8.22 -4.06 7.25
C MET A 66 9.35 -3.34 8.00
N GLU A 67 10.56 -3.29 7.44
CA GLU A 67 11.72 -2.61 8.02
C GLU A 67 11.45 -1.11 8.19
N ASP A 68 10.90 -0.46 7.18
CA ASP A 68 10.54 0.95 7.18
C ASP A 68 9.33 1.22 8.08
N LEU A 69 8.34 0.32 8.07
CA LEU A 69 7.16 0.42 8.95
C LEU A 69 7.56 0.36 10.42
N VAL A 70 8.37 -0.63 10.81
CA VAL A 70 8.85 -0.80 12.19
C VAL A 70 9.83 0.31 12.56
N GLY A 71 10.74 0.66 11.65
CA GLY A 71 11.67 1.78 11.81
C GLY A 71 10.97 3.12 12.06
N GLY A 72 9.89 3.38 11.31
CA GLY A 72 9.03 4.54 11.51
C GLY A 72 8.41 4.57 12.90
N HIS A 73 7.94 3.44 13.42
CA HIS A 73 7.39 3.35 14.78
C HIS A 73 8.46 3.55 15.87
N ILE A 74 9.72 3.16 15.63
CA ILE A 74 10.83 3.51 16.52
C ILE A 74 10.99 5.03 16.60
N TRP A 75 11.02 5.72 15.45
CA TRP A 75 11.09 7.18 15.40
C TRP A 75 9.89 7.85 16.07
N VAL A 76 8.67 7.41 15.79
CA VAL A 76 7.45 7.92 16.45
C VAL A 76 7.51 7.71 17.96
N GLY A 77 7.95 6.54 18.42
CA GLY A 77 8.13 6.22 19.83
C GLY A 77 9.09 7.18 20.53
N VAL A 78 10.28 7.38 19.97
CA VAL A 78 11.31 8.29 20.50
C VAL A 78 10.82 9.74 20.49
N LEU A 79 10.22 10.21 19.40
CA LEU A 79 9.70 11.58 19.28
C LEU A 79 8.56 11.86 20.28
N CYS A 80 7.65 10.90 20.47
CA CYS A 80 6.57 11.03 21.45
C CYS A 80 7.08 11.01 22.90
N LEU A 81 8.08 10.18 23.23
CA LEU A 81 8.67 10.16 24.57
C LEU A 81 9.43 11.45 24.85
N THR A 82 10.35 11.84 23.96
CA THR A 82 11.15 13.07 24.11
C THR A 82 10.26 14.32 24.15
N GLY A 83 9.30 14.44 23.22
CA GLY A 83 8.33 15.53 23.22
C GLY A 83 7.41 15.52 24.45
N GLY A 84 7.04 14.34 24.95
CA GLY A 84 6.26 14.19 26.17
C GLY A 84 7.00 14.68 27.41
N PHE A 85 8.26 14.26 27.61
CA PHE A 85 9.11 14.77 28.69
C PHE A 85 9.33 16.28 28.57
N TRP A 86 9.61 16.76 27.37
CA TRP A 86 9.73 18.20 27.11
C TRP A 86 8.49 18.97 27.57
N HIS A 87 7.29 18.54 27.20
CA HIS A 87 6.04 19.21 27.58
C HIS A 87 5.69 19.10 29.07
N ILE A 88 6.22 18.12 29.81
CA ILE A 88 6.09 18.03 31.27
C ILE A 88 6.96 19.09 31.96
N PHE A 89 8.20 19.26 31.50
CA PHE A 89 9.19 20.11 32.16
C PHE A 89 9.26 21.54 31.64
N THR A 90 8.42 21.89 30.67
CA THR A 90 8.38 23.23 30.08
C THR A 90 6.99 23.83 30.16
N LYS A 91 6.91 25.14 29.93
CA LYS A 91 5.66 25.89 29.83
C LYS A 91 5.58 26.58 28.46
N PRO A 92 4.38 26.85 27.93
CA PRO A 92 4.23 27.51 26.64
C PRO A 92 5.02 28.82 26.56
N PHE A 93 5.83 28.96 25.51
CA PHE A 93 6.58 30.17 25.23
C PHE A 93 5.66 31.36 24.94
N ALA A 94 6.20 32.57 25.03
CA ALA A 94 5.41 33.79 24.88
C ALA A 94 4.72 33.91 23.50
N TRP A 95 5.36 33.44 22.42
CA TRP A 95 4.76 33.44 21.09
C TRP A 95 3.58 32.46 21.00
N ALA A 96 3.70 31.26 21.57
CA ALA A 96 2.65 30.25 21.57
C ALA A 96 1.44 30.74 22.37
N ARG A 97 1.68 31.37 23.53
CA ARG A 97 0.61 31.97 24.35
C ARG A 97 -0.20 33.02 23.62
N ARG A 98 0.41 33.75 22.68
CA ARG A 98 -0.26 34.78 21.86
C ARG A 98 -0.94 34.23 20.61
N ALA A 99 -0.51 33.07 20.11
CA ALA A 99 -1.01 32.50 18.87
C ALA A 99 -2.24 31.58 19.07
N PHE A 100 -2.34 30.92 20.21
CA PHE A 100 -3.39 29.93 20.48
C PHE A 100 -4.45 30.45 21.46
N VAL A 101 -5.64 29.85 21.40
CA VAL A 101 -6.74 30.07 22.35
C VAL A 101 -6.64 29.03 23.45
N TRP A 102 -6.67 29.48 24.72
CA TRP A 102 -6.48 28.63 25.90
C TRP A 102 -7.81 28.27 26.58
N SER A 103 -8.68 27.55 25.86
CA SER A 103 -9.97 27.08 26.36
C SER A 103 -10.19 25.62 26.02
N GLY A 104 -11.05 24.93 26.79
CA GLY A 104 -11.37 23.52 26.55
C GLY A 104 -11.95 23.26 25.15
N GLU A 105 -12.81 24.16 24.67
CA GLU A 105 -13.40 24.09 23.32
C GLU A 105 -12.34 24.26 22.23
N ALA A 106 -11.37 25.15 22.41
CA ALA A 106 -10.27 25.32 21.46
C ALA A 106 -9.38 24.06 21.41
N TYR A 107 -9.07 23.45 22.56
CA TYR A 107 -8.29 22.20 22.57
C TYR A 107 -9.04 21.05 21.88
N LEU A 108 -10.36 20.98 22.07
CA LEU A 108 -11.21 20.04 21.37
C LEU A 108 -11.16 20.29 19.85
N SER A 109 -11.28 21.53 19.40
CA SER A 109 -11.29 21.85 17.97
C SER A 109 -9.97 21.50 17.27
N TYR A 110 -8.82 21.75 17.92
CA TYR A 110 -7.51 21.33 17.40
C TYR A 110 -7.42 19.80 17.27
N SER A 111 -7.96 19.08 18.25
CA SER A 111 -7.97 17.61 18.25
C SER A 111 -8.91 17.04 17.18
N LEU A 112 -10.07 17.66 16.96
CA LEU A 112 -11.01 17.28 15.90
C LEU A 112 -10.38 17.44 14.51
N ALA A 113 -9.66 18.54 14.28
CA ALA A 113 -8.93 18.74 13.03
C ALA A 113 -7.85 17.65 12.82
N ALA A 114 -7.09 17.30 13.86
CA ALA A 114 -6.09 16.24 13.79
C ALA A 114 -6.72 14.85 13.51
N ILE A 115 -7.85 14.51 14.16
CA ILE A 115 -8.56 13.25 13.93
C ILE A 115 -9.15 13.19 12.52
N CYS A 116 -9.65 14.31 11.99
CA CYS A 116 -10.13 14.41 10.61
C CYS A 116 -9.02 14.03 9.61
N LEU A 117 -7.82 14.58 9.77
CA LEU A 117 -6.67 14.24 8.93
C LEU A 117 -6.25 12.76 9.07
N MET A 118 -6.24 12.23 10.30
CA MET A 118 -5.96 10.81 10.54
C MET A 118 -7.00 9.91 9.86
N GLY A 119 -8.29 10.28 9.89
CA GLY A 119 -9.37 9.54 9.25
C GLY A 119 -9.22 9.47 7.73
N PHE A 120 -8.94 10.60 7.06
CA PHE A 120 -8.67 10.60 5.62
C PHE A 120 -7.41 9.80 5.27
N THR A 121 -6.36 9.90 6.08
CA THR A 121 -5.12 9.14 5.87
C THR A 121 -5.37 7.64 6.01
N ALA A 122 -6.13 7.22 7.03
CA ALA A 122 -6.49 5.82 7.24
C ALA A 122 -7.34 5.25 6.10
N ALA A 123 -8.28 6.03 5.56
CA ALA A 123 -9.08 5.63 4.41
C ALA A 123 -8.21 5.37 3.17
N LEU A 124 -7.22 6.24 2.90
CA LEU A 124 -6.26 6.04 1.82
C LEU A 124 -5.34 4.84 2.07
N TYR A 125 -4.87 4.66 3.31
CA TYR A 125 -4.02 3.52 3.68
C TYR A 125 -4.71 2.19 3.41
N ALA A 126 -5.95 2.04 3.89
CA ALA A 126 -6.73 0.83 3.69
C ALA A 126 -7.11 0.58 2.22
N TRP A 127 -7.20 1.63 1.40
CA TRP A 127 -7.57 1.52 0.00
C TRP A 127 -6.41 1.15 -0.92
N TYR A 128 -5.17 1.57 -0.60
CA TYR A 128 -4.02 1.44 -1.49
C TYR A 128 -2.87 0.58 -0.95
N ASN A 129 -2.65 0.53 0.36
CA ASN A 129 -1.45 -0.08 0.93
C ASN A 129 -1.66 -1.57 1.23
N ASN A 130 -1.11 -2.45 0.39
CA ASN A 130 -1.16 -3.90 0.61
C ASN A 130 -0.06 -4.44 1.53
N THR A 131 0.71 -3.57 2.19
CA THR A 131 1.84 -3.98 3.06
C THR A 131 1.41 -4.03 4.52
N ALA A 132 0.90 -2.92 5.04
CA ALA A 132 0.28 -2.82 6.36
C ALA A 132 -1.14 -3.41 6.38
N TYR A 133 -1.82 -3.49 5.23
CA TYR A 133 -3.07 -4.21 5.02
C TYR A 133 -2.88 -5.34 4.00
N PRO A 134 -2.29 -6.48 4.42
CA PRO A 134 -2.03 -7.60 3.51
C PRO A 134 -3.29 -8.07 2.80
N SER A 135 -3.22 -8.19 1.48
CA SER A 135 -4.37 -8.61 0.66
C SER A 135 -4.80 -10.05 0.97
N GLU A 136 -3.96 -10.88 1.60
CA GLU A 136 -4.33 -12.18 2.17
C GLU A 136 -5.38 -12.10 3.28
N LEU A 137 -5.43 -10.98 4.01
CA LEU A 137 -6.32 -10.79 5.15
C LEU A 137 -7.51 -9.89 4.81
N TYR A 138 -7.28 -8.88 3.98
CA TYR A 138 -8.26 -7.83 3.69
C TYR A 138 -8.91 -7.96 2.30
N GLY A 139 -8.46 -8.91 1.47
CA GLY A 139 -8.79 -8.95 0.06
C GLY A 139 -7.96 -7.96 -0.77
N PRO A 140 -8.06 -8.03 -2.11
CA PRO A 140 -7.29 -7.17 -2.99
C PRO A 140 -7.73 -5.71 -2.91
N THR A 141 -6.78 -4.80 -3.08
CA THR A 141 -7.10 -3.40 -3.36
C THR A 141 -7.83 -3.26 -4.72
N GLY A 142 -8.51 -2.13 -4.94
CA GLY A 142 -9.12 -1.85 -6.25
C GLY A 142 -8.11 -1.92 -7.43
N PRO A 143 -6.95 -1.25 -7.33
CA PRO A 143 -5.87 -1.38 -8.32
C PRO A 143 -5.40 -2.83 -8.52
N GLU A 144 -5.28 -3.60 -7.43
CA GLU A 144 -4.84 -4.98 -7.45
C GLU A 144 -5.82 -5.92 -8.16
N ALA A 145 -7.11 -5.82 -7.88
CA ALA A 145 -8.15 -6.59 -8.56
C ALA A 145 -8.20 -6.27 -10.07
N SER A 146 -8.06 -4.99 -10.43
CA SER A 146 -8.04 -4.57 -11.84
C SER A 146 -6.84 -5.11 -12.61
N GLN A 147 -5.64 -5.05 -12.03
CA GLN A 147 -4.42 -5.60 -12.66
C GLN A 147 -4.49 -7.13 -12.71
N SER A 148 -5.08 -7.77 -11.69
CA SER A 148 -5.32 -9.22 -11.65
C SER A 148 -6.23 -9.71 -12.77
N GLN A 149 -7.27 -8.92 -13.12
CA GLN A 149 -8.13 -9.18 -14.27
C GLN A 149 -7.34 -9.18 -15.59
N ALA A 150 -6.53 -8.15 -15.82
CA ALA A 150 -5.71 -8.04 -17.03
C ALA A 150 -4.71 -9.20 -17.13
N PHE A 151 -4.05 -9.54 -16.02
CA PHE A 151 -3.14 -10.68 -15.94
C PHE A 151 -3.84 -12.01 -16.26
N THR A 152 -5.02 -12.25 -15.68
CA THR A 152 -5.78 -13.50 -15.89
C THR A 152 -6.10 -13.73 -17.36
N PHE A 153 -6.58 -12.71 -18.07
CA PHE A 153 -6.89 -12.82 -19.50
C PHE A 153 -5.65 -12.87 -20.38
N LEU A 154 -4.56 -12.19 -20.00
CA LEU A 154 -3.28 -12.31 -20.67
C LEU A 154 -2.79 -13.76 -20.64
N VAL A 155 -2.78 -14.39 -19.47
CA VAL A 155 -2.33 -15.79 -19.30
C VAL A 155 -3.22 -16.74 -20.13
N ARG A 156 -4.54 -16.59 -20.02
CA ARG A 156 -5.50 -17.40 -20.77
C ARG A 156 -5.23 -17.32 -22.28
N ASP A 157 -5.13 -16.12 -22.82
CA ASP A 157 -5.01 -15.92 -24.26
C ASP A 157 -3.62 -16.33 -24.77
N GLN A 158 -2.56 -16.14 -23.97
CA GLN A 158 -1.23 -16.66 -24.29
C GLN A 158 -1.23 -18.19 -24.38
N ARG A 159 -1.91 -18.90 -23.47
CA ARG A 159 -2.07 -20.36 -23.54
C ARG A 159 -2.88 -20.83 -24.74
N LEU A 160 -3.79 -20.00 -25.23
CA LEU A 160 -4.52 -20.24 -26.49
C LEU A 160 -3.69 -19.90 -27.74
N GLY A 161 -2.42 -19.50 -27.58
CA GLY A 161 -1.49 -19.23 -28.67
C GLY A 161 -1.42 -17.77 -29.11
N ALA A 162 -2.06 -16.84 -28.40
CA ALA A 162 -1.97 -15.42 -28.73
C ALA A 162 -0.58 -14.86 -28.40
N ASN A 163 0.00 -14.09 -29.33
CA ASN A 163 1.20 -13.31 -29.03
C ASN A 163 0.81 -12.01 -28.32
N VAL A 164 0.76 -12.05 -26.99
CA VAL A 164 0.31 -10.94 -26.14
C VAL A 164 1.16 -9.67 -26.27
N SER A 165 2.42 -9.80 -26.72
CA SER A 165 3.34 -8.67 -26.92
C SER A 165 3.10 -7.88 -28.21
N SER A 166 2.46 -8.48 -29.21
CA SER A 166 2.17 -7.85 -30.50
C SER A 166 0.67 -7.74 -30.80
N ALA A 167 -0.19 -8.15 -29.87
CA ALA A 167 -1.63 -8.10 -30.04
C ALA A 167 -2.13 -6.65 -29.93
N GLN A 168 -2.54 -6.09 -31.07
CA GLN A 168 -3.14 -4.77 -31.13
C GLN A 168 -4.62 -4.83 -30.72
N GLY A 169 -5.03 -3.92 -29.85
CA GLY A 169 -6.41 -3.72 -29.45
C GLY A 169 -7.16 -2.78 -30.41
N PRO A 170 -8.48 -2.62 -30.25
CA PRO A 170 -9.32 -1.84 -31.16
C PRO A 170 -8.95 -0.36 -31.29
N THR A 171 -8.31 0.21 -30.28
CA THR A 171 -7.89 1.63 -30.24
C THR A 171 -6.53 1.86 -30.91
N GLY A 172 -5.87 0.82 -31.38
CA GLY A 172 -4.50 0.86 -31.89
C GLY A 172 -3.43 0.68 -30.81
N LEU A 173 -3.77 0.78 -29.53
CA LEU A 173 -2.89 0.42 -28.40
C LEU A 173 -2.77 -1.10 -28.26
N GLY A 174 -1.75 -1.58 -27.54
CA GLY A 174 -1.63 -3.00 -27.23
C GLY A 174 -2.77 -3.49 -26.33
N LYS A 175 -3.35 -4.65 -26.67
CA LYS A 175 -4.50 -5.22 -25.97
C LYS A 175 -4.15 -5.66 -24.54
N TYR A 176 -2.97 -6.27 -24.36
CA TYR A 176 -2.53 -6.80 -23.07
C TYR A 176 -1.40 -5.99 -22.45
N LEU A 177 -0.48 -5.49 -23.27
CA LEU A 177 0.70 -4.74 -22.83
C LEU A 177 0.79 -3.42 -23.61
N MET A 178 1.11 -2.35 -22.92
CA MET A 178 1.36 -1.02 -23.50
C MET A 178 2.45 -0.29 -22.71
N ARG A 179 2.72 0.97 -23.04
CA ARG A 179 3.68 1.80 -22.31
C ARG A 179 2.99 2.78 -21.38
N SER A 180 3.56 2.98 -20.19
CA SER A 180 3.26 4.13 -19.33
C SER A 180 3.71 5.43 -20.00
N PRO A 181 3.29 6.61 -19.48
CA PRO A 181 3.79 7.90 -19.95
C PRO A 181 5.33 8.05 -19.83
N SER A 182 5.97 7.33 -18.90
CA SER A 182 7.42 7.28 -18.71
C SER A 182 8.13 6.17 -19.50
N GLY A 183 7.38 5.33 -20.23
CA GLY A 183 7.93 4.32 -21.14
C GLY A 183 8.03 2.90 -20.58
N GLU A 184 7.65 2.67 -19.32
CA GLU A 184 7.61 1.32 -18.72
C GLU A 184 6.54 0.45 -19.36
N ILE A 185 6.78 -0.86 -19.46
CA ILE A 185 5.77 -1.82 -19.93
C ILE A 185 4.76 -2.08 -18.81
N ILE A 186 3.48 -1.86 -19.11
CA ILE A 186 2.35 -1.95 -18.19
C ILE A 186 1.21 -2.77 -18.81
N PHE A 187 0.25 -3.24 -18.01
CA PHE A 187 -0.96 -3.86 -18.56
C PHE A 187 -1.81 -2.85 -19.35
N GLY A 188 -2.44 -3.33 -20.42
CA GLY A 188 -3.30 -2.55 -21.32
C GLY A 188 -4.74 -2.40 -20.83
N GLY A 189 -5.55 -1.69 -21.62
CA GLY A 189 -6.95 -1.42 -21.29
C GLY A 189 -7.10 -0.39 -20.16
N GLU A 190 -8.26 -0.36 -19.51
CA GLU A 190 -8.56 0.65 -18.49
C GLU A 190 -7.66 0.57 -17.24
N THR A 191 -7.04 -0.60 -17.00
CA THR A 191 -6.10 -0.78 -15.90
C THR A 191 -4.79 -0.04 -16.11
N MET A 192 -4.58 0.61 -17.28
CA MET A 192 -3.42 1.48 -17.50
C MET A 192 -3.27 2.57 -16.42
N ARG A 193 -4.36 2.96 -15.76
CA ARG A 193 -4.38 3.93 -14.65
C ARG A 193 -3.78 3.40 -13.34
N PHE A 194 -3.63 2.07 -13.22
CA PHE A 194 -3.19 1.37 -12.01
C PHE A 194 -1.80 0.76 -12.14
N TRP A 195 -1.01 1.25 -13.09
CA TRP A 195 0.33 0.72 -13.37
C TRP A 195 1.34 0.88 -12.22
N ASP A 196 1.09 1.82 -11.31
CA ASP A 196 1.86 2.03 -10.07
C ASP A 196 1.70 0.89 -9.05
N LEU A 197 0.72 -0.01 -9.23
CA LEU A 197 0.51 -1.16 -8.34
C LEU A 197 1.80 -1.99 -8.24
N ARG A 198 2.19 -2.28 -7.00
CA ARG A 198 3.19 -3.29 -6.66
C ARG A 198 2.52 -4.35 -5.80
N ALA A 199 2.69 -5.62 -6.15
CA ALA A 199 2.16 -6.74 -5.36
C ALA A 199 3.07 -7.98 -5.45
N PRO A 200 3.20 -8.79 -4.39
CA PRO A 200 4.12 -9.94 -4.35
C PRO A 200 3.91 -10.93 -5.50
N TRP A 201 2.67 -11.07 -5.99
CA TRP A 201 2.32 -11.98 -7.08
C TRP A 201 2.71 -11.46 -8.47
N VAL A 202 2.89 -10.15 -8.67
CA VAL A 202 3.24 -9.57 -9.99
C VAL A 202 4.71 -9.15 -10.07
N GLU A 203 5.33 -8.79 -8.95
CA GLU A 203 6.74 -8.34 -8.92
C GLU A 203 7.74 -9.31 -9.57
N PRO A 204 7.62 -10.64 -9.44
CA PRO A 204 8.54 -11.56 -10.12
C PRO A 204 8.59 -11.37 -11.64
N LEU A 205 7.51 -10.89 -12.24
CA LEU A 205 7.37 -10.65 -13.68
C LEU A 205 7.83 -9.25 -14.13
N ARG A 206 8.20 -8.37 -13.19
CA ARG A 206 8.77 -7.06 -13.49
C ARG A 206 10.30 -7.17 -13.67
N GLY A 207 10.83 -6.28 -14.50
CA GLY A 207 12.24 -6.03 -14.74
C GLY A 207 12.53 -4.52 -14.70
N PRO A 208 13.73 -4.08 -15.12
CA PRO A 208 14.12 -2.67 -15.05
C PRO A 208 13.23 -1.71 -15.85
N ASN A 209 12.50 -2.20 -16.86
CA ASN A 209 11.66 -1.41 -17.77
C ASN A 209 10.15 -1.71 -17.60
N GLY A 210 9.72 -2.12 -16.40
CA GLY A 210 8.35 -2.55 -16.14
C GLY A 210 8.16 -4.06 -16.36
N LEU A 211 7.00 -4.49 -16.83
CA LEU A 211 6.72 -5.91 -17.09
C LEU A 211 7.64 -6.51 -18.15
N ASP A 212 8.27 -7.64 -17.84
CA ASP A 212 9.22 -8.31 -18.74
C ASP A 212 8.51 -9.36 -19.62
N ILE A 213 8.59 -9.17 -20.94
CA ILE A 213 7.94 -10.03 -21.92
C ILE A 213 8.49 -11.46 -21.88
N ASN A 214 9.79 -11.65 -21.63
CA ASN A 214 10.39 -12.99 -21.54
C ASN A 214 9.89 -13.71 -20.30
N LYS A 215 9.80 -13.02 -19.16
CA LYS A 215 9.24 -13.60 -17.94
C LYS A 215 7.76 -13.93 -18.08
N ILE A 216 6.98 -13.03 -18.70
CA ILE A 216 5.56 -13.29 -18.99
C ILE A 216 5.38 -14.53 -19.86
N LYS A 217 6.28 -14.78 -20.81
CA LYS A 217 6.20 -15.94 -21.69
C LYS A 217 6.59 -17.25 -20.99
N ASN A 218 7.57 -17.22 -20.09
CA ASN A 218 8.25 -18.43 -19.64
C ASN A 218 8.12 -18.71 -18.14
N ASP A 219 7.88 -17.70 -17.31
CA ASP A 219 8.10 -17.78 -15.87
C ASP A 219 6.81 -17.65 -15.03
N ILE A 220 5.65 -17.52 -15.67
CA ILE A 220 4.37 -17.46 -14.96
C ILE A 220 4.11 -18.78 -14.23
N GLN A 221 3.86 -18.67 -12.93
CA GLN A 221 3.63 -19.80 -12.04
C GLN A 221 2.13 -20.04 -11.80
N PRO A 222 1.69 -21.30 -11.61
CA PRO A 222 0.30 -21.61 -11.29
C PRO A 222 -0.24 -20.91 -10.03
N TRP A 223 0.61 -20.59 -9.06
CA TRP A 223 0.17 -19.85 -7.87
C TRP A 223 -0.14 -18.38 -8.16
N GLN A 224 0.56 -17.74 -9.11
CA GLN A 224 0.26 -16.38 -9.57
C GLN A 224 -1.09 -16.36 -10.29
N GLU A 225 -1.35 -17.38 -11.12
CA GLU A 225 -2.65 -17.54 -11.81
C GLU A 225 -3.80 -17.70 -10.84
N ARG A 226 -3.66 -18.58 -9.83
CA ARG A 226 -4.69 -18.74 -8.79
C ARG A 226 -4.92 -17.45 -8.03
N ARG A 227 -3.85 -16.78 -7.61
CA ARG A 227 -3.92 -15.53 -6.84
C ARG A 227 -4.60 -14.41 -7.64
N ALA A 228 -4.24 -14.24 -8.92
CA ALA A 228 -4.86 -13.25 -9.77
C ALA A 228 -6.33 -13.59 -10.09
N ALA A 229 -6.66 -14.87 -10.31
CA ALA A 229 -8.05 -15.28 -10.49
C ALA A 229 -8.90 -15.00 -9.24
N GLU A 230 -8.37 -15.32 -8.05
CA GLU A 230 -9.01 -15.00 -6.77
C GLU A 230 -9.20 -13.49 -6.59
N TYR A 231 -8.17 -12.68 -6.85
CA TYR A 231 -8.26 -11.24 -6.68
C TYR A 231 -9.15 -10.54 -7.71
N MET A 232 -9.20 -11.06 -8.93
CA MET A 232 -10.16 -10.59 -9.93
C MET A 232 -11.61 -10.83 -9.47
N THR A 233 -11.91 -11.97 -8.84
CA THR A 233 -13.28 -12.32 -8.42
C THR A 233 -13.68 -11.74 -7.06
N HIS A 234 -12.72 -11.24 -6.29
CA HIS A 234 -12.94 -10.56 -5.01
C HIS A 234 -12.63 -9.06 -5.09
N ALA A 235 -12.83 -8.47 -6.26
CA ALA A 235 -12.72 -7.02 -6.41
C ALA A 235 -13.62 -6.29 -5.38
N PRO A 236 -13.18 -5.18 -4.77
CA PRO A 236 -13.90 -4.52 -3.68
C PRO A 236 -15.10 -3.70 -4.18
N LEU A 237 -16.05 -4.37 -4.84
CA LEU A 237 -17.32 -3.83 -5.31
C LEU A 237 -18.47 -4.66 -4.73
N GLY A 238 -19.47 -3.96 -4.22
CA GLY A 238 -20.69 -4.57 -3.74
C GLY A 238 -21.73 -3.52 -3.38
N SER A 239 -22.97 -3.97 -3.25
CA SER A 239 -24.09 -3.13 -2.85
C SER A 239 -24.12 -2.90 -1.33
N LEU A 240 -24.91 -1.91 -0.89
CA LEU A 240 -25.11 -1.62 0.53
C LEU A 240 -25.72 -2.83 1.30
N ASN A 241 -26.50 -3.68 0.62
CA ASN A 241 -27.04 -4.93 1.19
C ASN A 241 -26.12 -6.14 1.00
N SER A 242 -24.83 -5.93 0.73
CA SER A 242 -23.79 -6.98 0.64
C SER A 242 -23.98 -7.98 -0.49
N VAL A 243 -24.53 -7.56 -1.64
CA VAL A 243 -24.44 -8.33 -2.89
C VAL A 243 -23.11 -7.97 -3.55
N GLY A 244 -22.23 -8.96 -3.70
CA GLY A 244 -20.91 -8.77 -4.30
C GLY A 244 -20.99 -8.59 -5.82
N GLY A 245 -20.05 -7.81 -6.37
CA GLY A 245 -19.95 -7.59 -7.81
C GLY A 245 -20.39 -6.20 -8.24
N VAL A 246 -20.66 -6.06 -9.54
CA VAL A 246 -21.05 -4.78 -10.16
C VAL A 246 -22.49 -4.41 -9.81
N ALA A 247 -22.88 -3.15 -10.05
CA ALA A 247 -24.22 -2.65 -9.72
C ALA A 247 -25.37 -3.38 -10.44
N THR A 248 -25.08 -4.09 -11.53
CA THR A 248 -26.05 -4.90 -12.30
C THR A 248 -26.00 -6.39 -11.98
N GLU A 249 -25.20 -6.80 -10.98
CA GLU A 249 -25.08 -8.20 -10.58
C GLU A 249 -26.36 -8.68 -9.88
N ILE A 250 -26.75 -9.92 -10.14
CA ILE A 250 -27.88 -10.55 -9.46
C ILE A 250 -27.47 -11.05 -8.08
N ASN A 251 -28.44 -11.27 -7.20
CA ASN A 251 -28.19 -12.04 -5.97
C ASN A 251 -27.91 -13.51 -6.35
N SER A 252 -26.87 -14.11 -5.77
CA SER A 252 -26.38 -15.47 -6.07
C SER A 252 -26.00 -16.23 -4.81
#